data_AF-A0A1C4LHX1-F1
#
_entry.id   AF-A0A1C4LHX1-F1
#
_cell.length_a   1.000
_cell.length_b   1.000
_cell.length_c   1.000
_cell.angle_alpha   90.00
_cell.angle_beta   90.00
_cell.angle_gamma   90.00
#
_symmetry.space_group_name_H-M   'P 1'
#
loop_
_entity.id
_entity.type
_entity.pdbx_description
1 polymer ?
#
loop_
_entity_poly.entity_id
_entity_poly.type
_entity_poly.pdbx_seq_one_letter_code
_entity_poly.pdbx_strand_id
1 'polypeptide(L)'
;AYALQSRPPQMATSLAVAAAVDAHSTPQQRVFIWGMHPEIYPLAARRPASRFLTAGLLTNFSGNGNPHRVGAAYAVPGAWPTLRRELATTPPCLVVDESADTPYRLADYPLLEGLLAQGFHEVAAVEGTRIYRRARC
;
A
#
# COMPACT_ATOMS: atom_id res chain seq x y z
N ALA A 1 31.02 -2.92 17.78
CA ALA A 1 29.61 -3.25 18.03
C ALA A 1 28.77 -2.00 17.79
N TYR A 2 28.13 -1.87 16.61
CA TYR A 2 27.24 -0.74 16.31
C TYR A 2 25.81 -1.15 16.67
N ALA A 3 25.41 -0.88 17.91
CA ALA A 3 24.03 -1.06 18.33
C ALA A 3 23.21 0.19 17.98
N LEU A 4 22.41 0.05 16.93
CA LEU A 4 21.01 0.48 16.79
C LEU A 4 20.42 1.30 17.97
N GLN A 5 20.33 2.63 17.87
CA GLN A 5 19.35 3.44 18.62
C GLN A 5 18.91 4.68 17.84
N SER A 6 18.50 4.47 16.60
CA SER A 6 17.64 5.44 15.92
C SER A 6 16.52 4.62 15.33
N ARG A 7 15.34 4.65 15.93
CA ARG A 7 14.14 4.40 15.13
C ARG A 7 14.13 5.57 14.15
N PRO A 8 14.42 5.39 12.85
CA PRO A 8 14.15 6.47 11.92
C PRO A 8 12.68 6.88 12.13
N PRO A 9 12.34 8.17 12.07
CA PRO A 9 11.00 8.64 12.43
C PRO A 9 9.87 7.85 11.74
N GLN A 10 10.13 7.34 10.53
CA GLN A 10 9.24 6.46 9.78
C GLN A 10 8.97 5.09 10.44
N MET A 11 9.91 4.50 11.18
CA MET A 11 9.74 3.18 11.81
C MET A 11 8.65 3.15 12.88
N ALA A 12 8.48 4.24 13.63
CA ALA A 12 7.39 4.34 14.60
C ALA A 12 6.02 4.30 13.89
N THR A 13 5.90 5.04 12.78
CA THR A 13 4.70 5.04 11.93
C THR A 13 4.47 3.66 11.30
N SER A 14 5.49 3.04 10.70
CA SER A 14 5.36 1.69 10.11
C SER A 14 4.90 0.65 11.14
N LEU A 15 5.37 0.73 12.39
CA LEU A 15 4.90 -0.13 13.48
C LEU A 15 3.44 0.13 13.86
N ALA A 16 3.02 1.41 13.92
CA ALA A 16 1.63 1.77 14.22
C ALA A 16 0.67 1.33 13.10
N VAL A 17 1.06 1.52 11.85
CA VAL A 17 0.30 1.02 10.68
C VAL A 17 0.25 -0.51 10.69
N ALA A 18 1.37 -1.19 10.96
CA ALA A 18 1.39 -2.65 11.06
C ALA A 18 0.47 -3.18 12.17
N ALA A 19 0.43 -2.52 13.33
CA ALA A 19 -0.50 -2.88 14.41
C ALA A 19 -1.97 -2.70 13.99
N ALA A 20 -2.29 -1.63 13.27
CA ALA A 20 -3.64 -1.42 12.75
C ALA A 20 -4.00 -2.46 11.66
N VAL A 21 -3.06 -2.82 10.78
CA VAL A 21 -3.24 -3.92 9.82
C VAL A 21 -3.53 -5.23 10.54
N ASP A 22 -2.77 -5.55 11.60
CA ASP A 22 -2.95 -6.77 12.37
C ASP A 22 -4.33 -6.81 13.06
N ALA A 23 -4.76 -5.69 13.67
CA ALA A 23 -6.05 -5.57 14.34
C ALA A 23 -7.27 -5.74 13.39
N HIS A 24 -7.11 -5.46 12.10
CA HIS A 24 -8.21 -5.47 11.12
C HIS A 24 -8.15 -6.60 10.09
N SER A 25 -7.22 -7.54 10.21
CA SER A 25 -7.10 -8.70 9.32
C SER A 25 -6.64 -9.96 10.04
N THR A 26 -6.63 -11.10 9.36
CA THR A 26 -6.02 -12.36 9.86
C THR A 26 -4.78 -12.73 9.04
N PRO A 27 -3.89 -13.60 9.55
CA PRO A 27 -2.69 -14.03 8.82
C PRO A 27 -2.96 -14.69 7.45
N GLN A 28 -4.15 -15.24 7.24
CA GLN A 28 -4.56 -15.85 5.97
C GLN A 28 -5.05 -14.81 4.95
N GLN A 29 -5.45 -13.63 5.43
CA GLN A 29 -5.94 -12.55 4.60
C GLN A 29 -4.79 -11.77 3.97
N ARG A 30 -5.00 -11.36 2.72
CA ARG A 30 -4.01 -10.61 1.95
C ARG A 30 -4.24 -9.12 2.06
N VAL A 31 -3.15 -8.36 2.03
CA VAL A 31 -3.14 -6.91 2.14
C VAL A 31 -2.55 -6.31 0.86
N PHE A 32 -3.07 -5.18 0.42
CA PHE A 32 -2.47 -4.38 -0.64
C PHE A 32 -2.06 -3.04 -0.05
N ILE A 33 -0.76 -2.72 -0.13
CA ILE A 33 -0.22 -1.44 0.31
C ILE A 33 0.02 -0.56 -0.92
N TRP A 34 -0.68 0.56 -0.98
CA TRP A 34 -0.45 1.64 -1.93
C TRP A 34 0.45 2.69 -1.26
N GLY A 35 1.76 2.48 -1.37
CA GLY A 35 2.74 3.28 -0.63
C GLY A 35 4.17 2.84 -0.88
N MET A 36 5.07 3.23 0.03
CA MET A 36 6.53 3.04 -0.12
C MET A 36 7.17 2.30 1.06
N HIS A 37 6.36 1.80 2.01
CA HIS A 37 6.84 1.12 3.22
C HIS A 37 6.48 -0.38 3.21
N PRO A 38 7.15 -1.21 2.38
CA PRO A 38 6.83 -2.63 2.28
C PRO A 38 7.19 -3.41 3.56
N GLU A 39 7.97 -2.85 4.48
CA GLU A 39 8.28 -3.44 5.78
C GLU A 39 7.04 -3.64 6.67
N ILE A 40 5.92 -2.98 6.37
CA ILE A 40 4.64 -3.22 7.05
C ILE A 40 4.18 -4.68 6.89
N TYR A 41 4.44 -5.32 5.74
CA TYR A 41 4.05 -6.73 5.51
C TYR A 41 4.65 -7.69 6.54
N PRO A 42 5.99 -7.77 6.72
CA PRO A 42 6.58 -8.63 7.74
C PRO A 42 6.25 -8.16 9.17
N LEU A 43 6.15 -6.85 9.43
CA LEU A 43 5.79 -6.34 10.76
C LEU A 43 4.38 -6.75 11.19
N ALA A 44 3.43 -6.82 10.25
CA ALA A 44 2.07 -7.29 10.49
C ALA A 44 1.88 -8.79 10.21
N ALA A 45 2.93 -9.52 9.85
CA ALA A 45 2.86 -10.92 9.40
C ALA A 45 1.78 -11.15 8.31
N ARG A 46 1.63 -10.23 7.35
CA ARG A 46 0.64 -10.30 6.27
C ARG A 46 1.26 -10.58 4.92
N ARG A 47 0.54 -11.36 4.10
CA ARG A 47 0.92 -11.65 2.72
C ARG A 47 0.41 -10.54 1.78
N PRO A 48 1.20 -10.13 0.78
CA PRO A 48 0.74 -9.16 -0.21
C PRO A 48 -0.31 -9.77 -1.14
N ALA A 49 -1.25 -8.95 -1.61
CA ALA A 49 -2.26 -9.32 -2.61
C ALA A 49 -1.71 -9.29 -4.05
N SER A 50 -0.50 -8.78 -4.24
CA SER A 50 0.12 -8.50 -5.53
C SER A 50 1.64 -8.59 -5.42
N ARG A 51 2.33 -8.78 -6.54
CA ARG A 51 3.80 -8.70 -6.59
C ARG A 51 4.35 -7.28 -6.42
N PHE A 52 3.51 -6.26 -6.60
CA PHE A 52 3.90 -4.86 -6.48
C PHE A 52 3.84 -4.44 -5.01
N LEU A 53 4.98 -4.56 -4.32
CA LEU A 53 5.10 -4.26 -2.87
C LEU A 53 5.15 -2.76 -2.57
N THR A 54 5.43 -1.93 -3.58
CA THR A 54 5.44 -0.46 -3.49
C THR A 54 4.79 0.16 -4.72
N ALA A 55 4.33 1.41 -4.59
CA ALA A 55 3.78 2.19 -5.68
C ALA A 55 4.83 2.54 -6.75
N GLY A 56 6.12 2.46 -6.46
CA GLY A 56 7.21 2.91 -7.35
C GLY A 56 7.20 2.25 -8.73
N LEU A 57 7.02 0.93 -8.83
CA LEU A 57 6.95 0.25 -10.14
C LEU A 57 5.69 0.60 -10.94
N LEU A 58 4.64 1.04 -10.24
CA LEU A 58 3.34 1.42 -10.82
C LEU A 58 3.29 2.90 -11.20
N THR A 59 4.25 3.71 -10.74
CA THR A 59 4.17 5.17 -10.85
C THR A 59 5.47 5.85 -11.26
N ASN A 60 6.61 5.14 -11.24
CA ASN A 60 7.95 5.71 -11.30
C ASN A 60 8.33 6.61 -10.11
N PHE A 61 7.54 6.60 -9.02
CA PHE A 61 7.92 7.28 -7.80
C PHE A 61 9.15 6.61 -7.14
N SER A 62 10.17 7.40 -6.87
CA SER A 62 11.39 6.99 -6.16
C SER A 62 11.97 8.19 -5.44
N GLY A 63 12.72 7.98 -4.34
CA GLY A 63 13.27 9.07 -3.53
C GLY A 63 14.22 10.02 -4.28
N ASN A 64 14.78 9.59 -5.41
CA ASN A 64 15.67 10.38 -6.27
C ASN A 64 15.08 10.61 -7.67
N GLY A 65 13.81 10.26 -7.88
CA GLY A 65 13.14 10.38 -9.17
C GLY A 65 12.74 11.82 -9.50
N ASN A 66 12.51 12.10 -10.79
CA ASN A 66 11.92 13.37 -11.19
C ASN A 66 10.45 13.42 -10.72
N PRO A 67 10.07 14.35 -9.81
CA PRO A 67 8.72 14.41 -9.27
C PRO A 67 7.66 14.75 -10.34
N HIS A 68 8.05 15.31 -11.48
CA HIS A 68 7.17 15.57 -12.62
C HIS A 68 6.96 14.34 -13.53
N ARG A 69 7.69 13.25 -13.29
CA ARG A 69 7.56 11.99 -14.03
C ARG A 69 7.03 10.87 -13.13
N VAL A 70 5.94 11.18 -12.45
CA VAL A 70 5.20 10.24 -11.59
C VAL A 70 3.80 10.05 -12.16
N GLY A 71 3.33 8.81 -12.19
CA GLY A 71 2.01 8.47 -12.72
C GLY A 71 2.01 7.17 -13.51
N ALA A 72 0.81 6.70 -13.86
CA ALA A 72 0.63 5.45 -14.61
C ALA A 72 1.34 5.46 -15.98
N ALA A 73 1.48 6.63 -16.60
CA ALA A 73 2.18 6.82 -17.87
C ALA A 73 3.70 6.56 -17.78
N TYR A 74 4.28 6.61 -16.57
CA TYR A 74 5.69 6.37 -16.33
C TYR A 74 5.96 5.00 -15.69
N ALA A 75 4.93 4.21 -15.44
CA ALA A 75 5.05 2.88 -14.84
C ALA A 75 5.94 1.94 -15.67
N VAL A 76 6.46 0.90 -15.01
CA VAL A 76 7.12 -0.20 -15.71
C VAL A 76 6.13 -0.81 -16.73
N PRO A 77 6.55 -1.04 -17.99
CA PRO A 77 5.68 -1.63 -19.00
C PRO A 77 5.03 -2.93 -18.52
N GLY A 78 3.70 -3.02 -18.66
CA GLY A 78 2.92 -4.18 -18.24
C GLY A 78 2.57 -4.26 -16.74
N ALA A 79 3.01 -3.29 -15.92
CA ALA A 79 2.74 -3.30 -14.47
C ALA A 79 1.23 -3.17 -14.17
N TRP A 80 0.56 -2.16 -14.73
CA TRP A 80 -0.87 -1.93 -14.49
C TRP A 80 -1.79 -3.07 -14.97
N PRO A 81 -1.65 -3.63 -16.18
CA PRO A 81 -2.40 -4.81 -16.58
C PRO A 81 -2.16 -6.02 -15.66
N THR A 82 -0.92 -6.20 -15.19
CA THR A 82 -0.59 -7.29 -14.25
C THR A 82 -1.24 -7.07 -12.89
N LEU A 83 -1.16 -5.86 -12.33
CA LEU A 83 -1.81 -5.51 -11.07
C LEU A 83 -3.32 -5.74 -11.15
N ARG A 84 -3.97 -5.27 -12.23
CA ARG A 84 -5.41 -5.48 -12.44
C ARG A 84 -5.80 -6.95 -12.35
N ARG A 85 -5.06 -7.81 -13.07
CA ARG A 85 -5.30 -9.26 -13.07
C ARG A 85 -5.07 -9.86 -11.69
N GLU A 86 -4.00 -9.48 -11.01
CA GLU A 86 -3.69 -10.02 -9.68
C GLU A 86 -4.74 -9.62 -8.64
N LEU A 87 -5.18 -8.36 -8.60
CA LEU A 87 -6.22 -7.90 -7.68
C LEU A 87 -7.60 -8.51 -7.99
N ALA A 88 -7.89 -8.86 -9.25
CA ALA A 88 -9.11 -9.58 -9.61
C ALA A 88 -9.05 -11.05 -9.17
N THR A 89 -7.93 -11.74 -9.37
CA THR A 89 -7.75 -13.15 -9.00
C THR A 89 -7.54 -13.34 -7.50
N THR A 90 -6.89 -12.37 -6.86
CA THR A 90 -6.47 -12.39 -5.46
C THR A 90 -6.80 -11.03 -4.85
N PRO A 91 -8.08 -10.78 -4.56
CA PRO A 91 -8.47 -9.50 -4.03
C PRO A 91 -8.01 -9.33 -2.57
N PRO A 92 -7.53 -8.14 -2.19
CA PRO A 92 -7.11 -7.86 -0.84
C PRO A 92 -8.30 -7.80 0.12
N CYS A 93 -8.02 -8.07 1.39
CA CYS A 93 -8.91 -7.81 2.50
C CYS A 93 -8.74 -6.41 3.09
N LEU A 94 -7.51 -5.91 3.07
CA LEU A 94 -7.17 -4.55 3.44
C LEU A 94 -6.45 -3.86 2.29
N VAL A 95 -6.81 -2.59 2.07
CA VAL A 95 -6.00 -1.64 1.30
C VAL A 95 -5.42 -0.63 2.30
N VAL A 96 -4.10 -0.49 2.30
CA VAL A 96 -3.38 0.52 3.09
C VAL A 96 -2.95 1.61 2.12
N ASP A 97 -3.48 2.81 2.29
CA ASP A 97 -3.22 3.98 1.46
C ASP A 97 -2.30 4.95 2.20
N GLU A 98 -1.03 4.98 1.81
CA GLU A 98 -0.01 5.91 2.32
C GLU A 98 0.21 7.10 1.39
N SER A 99 -0.64 7.25 0.35
CA SER A 99 -0.37 8.19 -0.75
C SER A 99 -0.85 9.61 -0.48
N ALA A 100 -1.34 9.90 0.72
CA ALA A 100 -1.70 11.24 1.15
C ALA A 100 -0.52 12.19 0.91
N ASP A 101 -0.80 13.33 0.29
CA ASP A 101 0.19 14.38 -0.04
C ASP A 101 1.39 13.92 -0.88
N THR A 102 1.23 12.83 -1.64
CA THR A 102 2.23 12.36 -2.61
C THR A 102 1.83 12.68 -4.05
N PRO A 103 2.74 12.65 -5.04
CA PRO A 103 2.38 12.79 -6.46
C PRO A 103 1.62 11.58 -7.05
N TYR A 104 1.30 10.58 -6.23
CA TYR A 104 0.62 9.34 -6.64
C TYR A 104 -0.58 9.03 -5.72
N ARG A 105 -1.38 10.05 -5.38
CA ARG A 105 -2.59 9.89 -4.57
C ARG A 105 -3.49 8.81 -5.15
N LEU A 106 -4.00 7.91 -4.31
CA LEU A 106 -4.85 6.78 -4.71
C LEU A 106 -6.01 7.22 -5.60
N ALA A 107 -6.62 8.37 -5.28
CA ALA A 107 -7.73 8.97 -6.02
C ALA A 107 -7.40 9.27 -7.50
N ASP A 108 -6.13 9.45 -7.85
CA ASP A 108 -5.72 9.74 -9.23
C ASP A 108 -5.62 8.46 -10.09
N TYR A 109 -5.91 7.29 -9.52
CA TYR A 109 -5.82 5.98 -10.18
C TYR A 109 -7.18 5.28 -10.22
N PRO A 110 -7.91 5.36 -11.35
CA PRO A 110 -9.25 4.79 -11.47
C PRO A 110 -9.37 3.30 -11.14
N LEU A 111 -8.28 2.54 -11.32
CA LEU A 111 -8.25 1.13 -10.93
C LEU A 111 -8.32 0.94 -9.40
N LEU A 112 -7.66 1.81 -8.63
CA LEU A 112 -7.63 1.75 -7.17
C LEU A 112 -8.90 2.35 -6.56
N GLU A 113 -9.39 3.47 -7.11
CA GLU A 113 -10.72 4.00 -6.74
C GLU A 113 -11.82 2.96 -6.99
N GLY A 114 -11.80 2.33 -8.18
CA GLY A 114 -12.73 1.27 -8.53
C GLY A 114 -12.60 0.03 -7.65
N LEU A 115 -11.42 -0.25 -7.08
CA LEU A 115 -11.23 -1.30 -6.08
C LEU A 115 -11.94 -0.91 -4.77
N LEU A 116 -11.72 0.30 -4.26
CA LEU A 116 -12.33 0.74 -3.01
C LEU A 116 -13.86 0.80 -3.11
N ALA A 117 -14.40 1.18 -4.26
CA ALA A 117 -15.84 1.19 -4.53
C ALA A 117 -16.48 -0.22 -4.43
N GLN A 118 -15.71 -1.31 -4.45
CA GLN A 118 -16.22 -2.69 -4.33
C GLN A 118 -16.47 -3.12 -2.87
N GLY A 119 -17.00 -2.22 -2.06
CA GLY A 119 -17.40 -2.50 -0.68
C GLY A 119 -16.25 -2.44 0.33
N PHE A 120 -15.23 -1.61 0.07
CA PHE A 120 -14.28 -1.22 1.10
C PHE A 120 -14.85 -0.07 1.94
N HIS A 121 -14.53 -0.08 3.23
CA HIS A 121 -14.83 1.01 4.17
C HIS A 121 -13.57 1.33 4.97
N GLU A 122 -13.37 2.61 5.29
CA GLU A 122 -12.26 3.02 6.16
C GLU A 122 -12.48 2.43 7.56
N VAL A 123 -11.44 1.78 8.11
CA VAL A 123 -11.45 1.16 9.45
C VAL A 123 -10.46 1.80 10.41
N ALA A 124 -9.42 2.47 9.89
CA ALA A 124 -8.43 3.16 10.69
C ALA A 124 -7.72 4.25 9.88
N ALA A 125 -7.21 5.25 10.59
CA ALA A 125 -6.28 6.25 10.08
C ALA A 125 -5.10 6.39 11.05
N VAL A 126 -3.87 6.37 10.54
CA VAL A 126 -2.63 6.44 11.32
C VAL A 126 -1.68 7.40 10.61
N GLU A 127 -1.44 8.58 11.20
CA GLU A 127 -0.42 9.54 10.71
C GLU A 127 -0.52 9.80 9.19
N GLY A 128 -1.73 10.04 8.69
CA GLY A 128 -1.99 10.29 7.26
C GLY A 128 -2.16 9.02 6.39
N THR A 129 -1.86 7.84 6.92
CA THR A 129 -2.16 6.55 6.27
C THR A 129 -3.59 6.14 6.56
N ARG A 130 -4.36 5.81 5.51
CA ARG A 130 -5.73 5.30 5.63
C ARG A 130 -5.77 3.80 5.40
N ILE A 131 -6.55 3.10 6.20
CA ILE A 131 -6.73 1.64 6.07
C ILE A 131 -8.18 1.37 5.75
N TYR A 132 -8.42 0.72 4.62
CA TYR A 132 -9.74 0.33 4.16
C TYR A 132 -9.88 -1.18 4.22
N ARG A 133 -11.02 -1.66 4.74
CA ARG A 133 -11.35 -3.07 4.82
C ARG A 133 -12.49 -3.42 3.90
N ARG A 134 -12.35 -4.54 3.19
CA ARG A 134 -13.44 -5.10 2.39
C ARG A 134 -14.51 -5.70 3.30
N ALA A 135 -15.78 -5.46 3.01
CA ALA A 135 -16.89 -6.01 3.80
C ALA A 135 -16.83 -7.55 3.92
N ARG A 136 -16.35 -8.24 2.88
CA ARG A 136 -16.18 -9.69 2.86
C ARG A 136 -14.76 -10.10 2.49
N CYS A 137 -14.26 -11.05 3.27
CA CYS A 137 -12.98 -11.72 3.19
C CYS A 137 -13.25 -13.20 3.48
#